data_AF-A0A7C0UJG2-F1
#
_entry.id   AF-A0A7C0UJG2-F1
#
_cell.length_a   1.000
_cell.length_b   1.000
_cell.length_c   1.000
_cell.angle_alpha   90.00
_cell.angle_beta   90.00
_cell.angle_gamma   90.00
#
_symmetry.space_group_name_H-M   'P 1'
#
loop_
_entity.id
_entity.type
_entity.pdbx_description
1 polymer ?
#
loop_
_entity_poly.entity_id
_entity_poly.type
_entity_poly.pdbx_seq_one_letter_code
_entity_poly.pdbx_strand_id
1 'polypeptide(L)'
;AATAYLRAETCQGIFINFENVRESMRMKIPFGIAQIGKAFRNEITPGNFTYRTREFDQMEMQFFVHPDEADKWFDYWKDERLKWYLGLGIKKENIRIREQKKDELAHYAKKAVDIEYRFPFGWQEIEGIHNRGDWDLSNHSKHSGKDLSYADEKTGKKFIPYVIETSAGADRSTLTFLINAYEEISGGRTTTTESIKEKEVVLRLNKKLSPVKVAILPLSKKEELAKKTRETFDLIKVKFESQYDETGSIGKRYRRHDEIGTPYCVTVDFETLEDNAVTVRDRDTMKQERIKIKELTEYLSKKLSQ
;
A
#
# COMPACT_ATOMS: atom_id res chain seq x y z
N ALA A 1 38.34 9.98 -12.01
CA ALA A 1 36.91 9.62 -12.14
C ALA A 1 36.07 10.76 -11.60
N ALA A 2 34.92 11.07 -12.20
CA ALA A 2 33.99 12.05 -11.65
C ALA A 2 33.23 11.45 -10.46
N THR A 3 33.05 12.23 -9.39
CA THR A 3 32.27 11.81 -8.21
C THR A 3 30.78 11.86 -8.52
N ALA A 4 30.04 10.82 -8.13
CA ALA A 4 28.58 10.76 -8.22
C ALA A 4 28.01 10.23 -6.89
N TYR A 5 26.71 10.42 -6.69
CA TYR A 5 26.02 10.06 -5.44
C TYR A 5 24.84 9.14 -5.69
N LEU A 6 24.60 8.24 -4.74
CA LEU A 6 23.31 7.57 -4.61
C LEU A 6 22.31 8.59 -4.06
N ARG A 7 21.16 8.72 -4.72
CA ARG A 7 20.12 9.68 -4.31
C ARG A 7 19.57 9.34 -2.93
N ALA A 8 19.42 10.36 -2.08
CA ALA A 8 18.85 10.22 -0.73
C ALA A 8 17.30 10.33 -0.69
N GLU A 9 16.73 10.72 -1.83
CA GLU A 9 15.30 10.92 -2.08
C GLU A 9 15.01 10.74 -3.58
N THR A 10 13.74 10.54 -3.96
CA THR A 10 13.38 10.27 -5.36
C THR A 10 12.98 11.52 -6.13
N CYS A 11 12.56 12.57 -5.43
CA CYS A 11 12.00 13.81 -5.97
C CYS A 11 12.95 14.59 -6.89
N GLN A 12 14.26 14.55 -6.66
CA GLN A 12 15.23 15.28 -7.50
C GLN A 12 15.17 14.84 -8.97
N GLY A 13 14.93 13.56 -9.23
CA GLY A 13 14.75 13.04 -10.59
C GLY A 13 13.52 13.61 -11.28
N ILE A 14 12.47 13.91 -10.51
CA ILE A 14 11.23 14.52 -11.00
C ILE A 14 11.49 15.98 -11.41
N PHE A 15 12.17 16.76 -10.56
CA PHE A 15 12.44 18.17 -10.84
C PHE A 15 13.30 18.38 -12.07
N ILE A 16 14.34 17.56 -12.25
CA ILE A 16 15.21 17.62 -13.44
C ILE A 16 14.44 17.30 -14.73
N ASN A 17 13.38 16.50 -14.64
CA ASN A 17 12.54 16.10 -15.77
C ASN A 17 11.21 16.86 -15.87
N PHE A 18 10.99 17.89 -15.05
CA PHE A 18 9.75 18.67 -15.04
C PHE A 18 9.35 19.12 -16.45
N GLU A 19 10.28 19.77 -17.16
CA GLU A 19 10.01 20.31 -18.48
C GLU A 19 9.82 19.21 -19.54
N ASN A 20 10.67 18.18 -19.50
CA ASN A 20 10.55 17.03 -20.40
C ASN A 20 9.17 16.37 -20.30
N VAL A 21 8.67 16.15 -19.08
CA VAL A 21 7.35 15.56 -18.85
C VAL A 21 6.25 16.53 -19.27
N ARG A 22 6.34 17.80 -18.87
CA ARG A 22 5.35 18.82 -19.21
C ARG A 22 5.15 18.95 -20.71
N GLU A 23 6.24 19.06 -21.48
CA GLU A 23 6.19 19.24 -22.92
C GLU A 23 5.71 17.98 -23.64
N SER A 24 6.29 16.82 -23.33
CA SER A 24 5.95 15.57 -24.01
C SER A 24 4.50 15.13 -23.76
N MET A 25 3.99 15.36 -22.55
CA MET A 25 2.62 15.00 -22.15
C MET A 25 1.64 16.17 -22.30
N ARG A 26 2.10 17.35 -22.73
CA ARG A 26 1.31 18.58 -22.89
C ARG A 26 0.53 18.95 -21.61
N MET A 27 1.17 18.78 -20.46
CA MET A 27 0.54 19.02 -19.17
C MET A 27 0.31 20.52 -18.93
N LYS A 28 -0.81 20.84 -18.30
CA LYS A 28 -1.12 22.19 -17.81
C LYS A 28 -1.15 22.18 -16.29
N ILE A 29 -0.76 23.29 -15.68
CA ILE A 29 -0.85 23.45 -14.23
C ILE A 29 -2.33 23.54 -13.82
N PRO A 30 -2.78 22.81 -12.77
CA PRO A 30 -1.98 21.94 -11.91
C PRO A 30 -1.82 20.50 -12.46
N PHE A 31 -0.66 19.90 -12.24
CA PHE A 31 -0.42 18.47 -12.53
C PHE A 31 0.63 17.87 -11.60
N GLY A 32 0.64 16.54 -11.49
CA GLY A 32 1.60 15.81 -10.66
C GLY A 32 2.48 14.85 -11.46
N ILE A 33 3.69 14.62 -10.95
CA ILE A 33 4.56 13.53 -11.38
C ILE A 33 4.81 12.66 -10.15
N ALA A 34 4.48 11.38 -10.24
CA ALA A 34 4.69 10.41 -9.17
C ALA A 34 5.80 9.42 -9.56
N GLN A 35 6.57 8.99 -8.57
CA GLN A 35 7.64 8.00 -8.75
C GLN A 35 7.69 7.07 -7.55
N ILE A 36 7.96 5.80 -7.83
CA ILE A 36 8.37 4.82 -6.83
C ILE A 36 9.80 4.42 -7.11
N GLY A 37 10.65 4.39 -6.10
CA GLY A 37 11.94 3.75 -6.23
C GLY A 37 12.89 3.97 -5.06
N LYS A 38 14.08 3.41 -5.23
CA LYS A 38 15.10 3.34 -4.19
C LYS A 38 15.68 4.70 -3.83
N ALA A 39 15.92 4.87 -2.54
CA ALA A 39 16.68 5.95 -1.95
C ALA A 39 17.67 5.39 -0.92
N PHE A 40 18.77 6.11 -0.72
CA PHE A 40 19.88 5.68 0.12
C PHE A 40 20.22 6.76 1.14
N ARG A 41 20.18 6.41 2.42
CA ARG A 41 20.60 7.31 3.51
C ARG A 41 21.72 6.62 4.28
N ASN A 42 22.85 7.32 4.47
CA ASN A 42 23.98 6.79 5.23
C ASN A 42 23.71 6.86 6.74
N GLU A 43 22.70 6.10 7.16
CA GLU A 43 22.19 6.09 8.53
C GLU A 43 23.23 5.52 9.50
N ILE A 44 23.47 6.24 10.59
CA ILE A 44 24.47 5.90 11.60
C ILE A 44 23.95 4.74 12.47
N THR A 45 22.68 4.80 12.85
CA THR A 45 22.08 3.80 13.75
C THR A 45 20.77 3.29 13.16
N PRO A 46 20.82 2.25 12.30
CA PRO A 46 19.63 1.53 11.86
C PRO A 46 18.85 0.96 13.06
N GLY A 47 17.53 0.81 12.93
CA GLY A 47 16.71 0.37 14.06
C GLY A 47 15.25 0.14 13.72
N ASN A 48 14.52 -0.46 14.67
CA ASN A 48 13.08 -0.76 14.56
C ASN A 48 12.73 -1.50 13.25
N PHE A 49 13.53 -2.52 12.92
CA PHE A 49 13.36 -3.38 11.74
C PHE A 49 13.41 -2.59 10.42
N THR A 50 12.37 -2.64 9.59
CA THR A 50 12.30 -1.93 8.30
C THR A 50 11.98 -0.43 8.43
N TYR A 51 11.77 0.09 9.64
CA TYR A 51 11.44 1.50 9.83
C TYR A 51 12.63 2.43 9.55
N ARG A 52 13.84 2.04 9.96
CA ARG A 52 15.07 2.83 9.82
C ARG A 52 16.18 1.98 9.21
N THR A 53 16.29 2.03 7.89
CA THR A 53 17.27 1.31 7.06
C THR A 53 18.15 2.29 6.26
N ARG A 54 19.18 1.76 5.59
CA ARG A 54 20.08 2.55 4.72
C ARG A 54 19.64 2.58 3.26
N GLU A 55 18.93 1.55 2.83
CA GLU A 55 18.28 1.44 1.53
C GLU A 55 16.80 1.16 1.79
N PHE A 56 15.93 1.87 1.09
CA PHE A 56 14.48 1.74 1.17
C PHE A 56 13.84 2.28 -0.11
N ASP A 57 12.59 1.91 -0.34
CA ASP A 57 11.80 2.40 -1.46
C ASP A 57 10.85 3.51 -0.98
N GLN A 58 10.80 4.60 -1.72
CA GLN A 58 9.86 5.69 -1.48
C GLN A 58 8.80 5.74 -2.57
N MET A 59 7.62 6.20 -2.20
CA MET A 59 6.51 6.57 -3.08
C MET A 59 6.32 8.07 -2.94
N GLU A 60 6.86 8.84 -3.88
CA GLU A 60 6.79 10.30 -3.85
C GLU A 60 6.00 10.83 -5.03
N MET A 61 5.29 11.93 -4.81
CA MET A 61 4.66 12.71 -5.88
C MET A 61 4.96 14.18 -5.67
N GLN A 62 5.33 14.85 -6.76
CA GLN A 62 5.52 16.29 -6.84
C GLN A 62 4.37 16.86 -7.66
N PHE A 63 3.51 17.62 -6.99
CA PHE A 63 2.32 18.22 -7.58
C PHE A 63 2.55 19.71 -7.82
N PHE A 64 2.71 20.09 -9.08
CA PHE A 64 3.02 21.43 -9.53
C PHE A 64 1.75 22.26 -9.66
N VAL A 65 1.71 23.39 -8.96
CA VAL A 65 0.52 24.23 -8.82
C VAL A 65 0.83 25.70 -9.02
N HIS A 66 -0.20 26.49 -9.29
CA HIS A 66 -0.08 27.95 -9.25
C HIS A 66 0.17 28.40 -7.80
N PRO A 67 1.06 29.38 -7.53
CA PRO A 67 1.37 29.85 -6.17
C PRO A 67 0.12 30.20 -5.34
N ASP A 68 -0.83 30.92 -5.94
CA ASP A 68 -2.08 31.35 -5.27
C ASP A 68 -3.00 30.18 -4.87
N GLU A 69 -2.83 28.99 -5.45
CA GLU A 69 -3.62 27.80 -5.12
C GLU A 69 -2.87 26.80 -4.22
N ALA A 70 -1.62 27.09 -3.84
CA ALA A 70 -0.77 26.12 -3.17
C ALA A 70 -1.36 25.58 -1.86
N ASP A 71 -1.92 26.46 -1.02
CA ASP A 71 -2.51 26.05 0.26
C ASP A 71 -3.76 25.18 0.09
N LYS A 72 -4.58 25.46 -0.94
CA LYS A 72 -5.73 24.64 -1.30
C LYS A 72 -5.30 23.22 -1.69
N TRP A 73 -4.27 23.10 -2.53
CA TRP A 73 -3.77 21.81 -2.97
C TRP A 73 -3.02 21.06 -1.87
N PHE A 74 -2.34 21.77 -0.97
CA PHE A 74 -1.76 21.20 0.24
C PHE A 74 -2.82 20.53 1.11
N ASP A 75 -3.91 21.24 1.42
CA ASP A 75 -4.98 20.70 2.26
C ASP A 75 -5.71 19.55 1.57
N TYR A 76 -5.93 19.63 0.24
CA TYR A 76 -6.46 18.53 -0.54
C TYR A 76 -5.62 17.26 -0.42
N TRP A 77 -4.30 17.35 -0.66
CA TRP A 77 -3.42 16.18 -0.64
C TRP A 77 -3.24 15.62 0.76
N LYS A 78 -3.18 16.47 1.79
CA LYS A 78 -3.20 16.04 3.18
C LYS A 78 -4.40 15.15 3.48
N ASP A 79 -5.61 15.60 3.10
CA ASP A 79 -6.84 14.85 3.35
C ASP A 79 -6.92 13.58 2.49
N GLU A 80 -6.48 13.65 1.24
CA GLU A 80 -6.51 12.52 0.30
C GLU A 80 -5.54 11.41 0.74
N ARG A 81 -4.33 11.76 1.19
CA ARG A 81 -3.36 10.79 1.70
C ARG A 81 -3.81 10.17 3.01
N LEU A 82 -4.43 10.93 3.92
CA LEU A 82 -5.05 10.36 5.12
C LEU A 82 -6.18 9.38 4.77
N LYS A 83 -7.06 9.74 3.81
CA LYS A 83 -8.14 8.85 3.32
C LYS A 83 -7.59 7.58 2.71
N TRP A 84 -6.46 7.65 1.99
CA TRP A 84 -5.82 6.47 1.40
C TRP A 84 -5.44 5.43 2.46
N TYR A 85 -4.79 5.86 3.54
CA TYR A 85 -4.43 4.99 4.67
C TYR A 85 -5.67 4.38 5.37
N LEU A 86 -6.68 5.21 5.66
CA LEU A 86 -7.93 4.75 6.28
C LEU A 86 -8.69 3.77 5.36
N GLY A 87 -8.75 4.05 4.06
CA GLY A 87 -9.38 3.19 3.05
C GLY A 87 -8.68 1.84 2.87
N LEU A 88 -7.41 1.75 3.26
CA LEU A 88 -6.63 0.52 3.32
C LEU A 88 -6.67 -0.18 4.69
N GLY A 89 -7.57 0.26 5.57
CA GLY A 89 -7.91 -0.45 6.81
C GLY A 89 -7.11 -0.03 8.05
N ILE A 90 -6.33 1.06 7.98
CA ILE A 90 -5.71 1.60 9.19
C ILE A 90 -6.80 2.12 10.14
N LYS A 91 -6.70 1.72 11.41
CA LYS A 91 -7.62 2.15 12.47
C LYS A 91 -7.41 3.62 12.81
N LYS A 92 -8.51 4.39 12.92
CA LYS A 92 -8.48 5.85 13.11
C LYS A 92 -7.75 6.27 14.38
N GLU A 93 -7.83 5.47 15.43
CA GLU A 93 -7.14 5.69 16.72
C GLU A 93 -5.61 5.55 16.64
N ASN A 94 -5.09 4.92 15.59
CA ASN A 94 -3.67 4.65 15.40
C ASN A 94 -3.02 5.55 14.34
N ILE A 95 -3.75 6.50 13.76
CA ILE A 95 -3.22 7.42 12.75
C ILE A 95 -3.58 8.86 13.10
N ARG A 96 -2.64 9.78 12.88
CA ARG A 96 -2.88 11.21 13.11
C ARG A 96 -2.09 12.05 12.12
N ILE A 97 -2.54 13.29 11.96
CA ILE A 97 -1.76 14.35 11.31
C ILE A 97 -1.07 15.15 12.42
N ARG A 98 0.24 15.34 12.29
CA ARG A 98 1.05 16.21 13.15
C ARG A 98 1.58 17.37 12.32
N GLU A 99 1.26 18.60 12.72
CA GLU A 99 1.88 19.77 12.10
C GLU A 99 3.32 19.90 12.60
N GLN A 100 4.25 20.09 11.66
CA GLN A 100 5.65 20.37 12.01
C GLN A 100 5.76 21.81 12.53
N LYS A 101 6.51 22.00 13.61
CA LYS A 101 6.77 23.34 14.15
C LYS A 101 7.76 24.09 13.25
N LYS A 102 7.80 25.42 13.34
CA LYS A 102 8.68 26.27 12.50
C LYS A 102 10.16 25.92 12.61
N ASP A 103 10.61 25.44 13.77
CA ASP A 103 11.98 24.99 14.05
C ASP A 103 12.30 23.58 13.51
N GLU A 104 11.27 22.80 13.15
CA GLU A 104 11.39 21.45 12.57
C GLU A 104 11.26 21.46 11.03
N LEU A 105 10.79 22.56 10.45
CA LEU A 105 10.61 22.69 9.01
C LEU A 105 11.94 22.49 8.27
N ALA A 106 11.93 21.61 7.27
CA ALA A 106 13.01 21.54 6.32
C ALA A 106 13.23 22.91 5.65
N HIS A 107 14.47 23.24 5.32
CA HIS A 107 14.87 24.55 4.79
C HIS A 107 14.11 25.00 3.52
N TYR A 108 13.46 24.06 2.82
CA TYR A 108 12.66 24.28 1.62
C TYR A 108 11.14 24.37 1.88
N ALA A 109 10.64 23.98 3.05
CA ALA A 109 9.21 23.82 3.30
C ALA A 109 8.58 25.12 3.87
N LYS A 110 7.54 25.62 3.21
CA LYS A 110 6.67 26.71 3.71
C LYS A 110 5.66 26.22 4.73
N LYS A 111 5.14 25.02 4.53
CA LYS A 111 4.20 24.32 5.41
C LYS A 111 4.48 22.82 5.30
N ALA A 112 4.45 22.11 6.42
CA ALA A 112 4.71 20.68 6.46
C ALA A 112 3.82 20.00 7.50
N VAL A 113 3.28 18.85 7.15
CA VAL A 113 2.61 17.96 8.09
C VAL A 113 3.11 16.53 7.91
N ASP A 114 3.18 15.82 9.01
CA ASP A 114 3.49 14.39 9.04
C ASP A 114 2.20 13.61 9.27
N ILE A 115 1.98 12.60 8.44
CA ILE A 115 1.07 11.51 8.78
C ILE A 115 1.85 10.53 9.65
N GLU A 116 1.41 10.35 10.88
CA GLU A 116 2.05 9.47 11.85
C GLU A 116 1.17 8.27 12.17
N TYR A 117 1.82 7.12 12.38
CA TYR A 117 1.19 5.90 12.88
C TYR A 117 1.68 5.57 14.30
N ARG A 118 0.78 5.00 15.10
CA ARG A 118 1.08 4.54 16.47
C ARG A 118 1.65 3.13 16.44
N PHE A 119 2.96 3.02 16.30
CA PHE A 119 3.67 1.75 16.40
C PHE A 119 3.76 1.26 17.86
N PRO A 120 4.09 -0.02 18.11
CA PRO A 120 4.41 -0.52 19.45
C PRO A 120 5.55 0.25 20.13
N PHE A 121 6.42 0.89 19.34
CA PHE A 121 7.53 1.73 19.79
C PHE A 121 7.22 3.25 19.77
N GLY A 122 5.95 3.64 19.63
CA GLY A 122 5.49 5.02 19.72
C GLY A 122 4.98 5.62 18.41
N TRP A 123 4.62 6.91 18.46
CA TRP A 123 4.20 7.67 17.28
C TRP A 123 5.39 7.97 16.38
N GLN A 124 5.23 7.68 15.10
CA GLN A 124 6.30 7.79 14.12
C GLN A 124 5.74 8.15 12.74
N GLU A 125 6.52 8.91 11.97
CA GLU A 125 6.18 9.39 10.63
C GLU A 125 6.18 8.25 9.61
N ILE A 126 5.10 8.14 8.84
CA ILE A 126 4.96 7.19 7.73
C ILE A 126 4.90 7.88 6.36
N GLU A 127 4.47 9.15 6.34
CA GLU A 127 4.42 9.99 5.15
C GLU A 127 4.48 11.48 5.52
N GLY A 128 5.28 12.25 4.79
CA GLY A 128 5.33 13.71 4.88
C GLY A 128 4.58 14.38 3.74
N ILE A 129 3.83 15.44 4.06
CA ILE A 129 3.15 16.30 3.09
C ILE A 129 3.73 17.71 3.21
N HIS A 130 4.33 18.21 2.13
CA HIS A 130 5.10 19.47 2.16
C HIS A 130 4.59 20.44 1.10
N ASN A 131 4.36 21.70 1.48
CA ASN A 131 4.34 22.82 0.54
C ASN A 131 5.76 23.37 0.44
N ARG A 132 6.46 23.06 -0.65
CA ARG A 132 7.87 23.39 -0.87
C ARG A 132 8.07 24.75 -1.55
N GLY A 133 6.98 25.46 -1.84
CA GLY A 133 7.03 26.68 -2.63
C GLY A 133 7.67 26.43 -4.00
N ASP A 134 8.46 27.40 -4.47
CA ASP A 134 9.22 27.35 -5.71
C ASP A 134 10.67 26.88 -5.52
N TRP A 135 11.07 26.49 -4.30
CA TRP A 135 12.47 26.27 -3.93
C TRP A 135 13.20 25.33 -4.89
N ASP A 136 12.61 24.17 -5.20
CA ASP A 136 13.27 23.14 -5.98
C ASP A 136 13.48 23.58 -7.45
N LEU A 137 12.41 24.06 -8.11
CA LEU A 137 12.49 24.52 -9.50
C LEU A 137 13.36 25.78 -9.64
N SER A 138 13.28 26.72 -8.71
CA SER A 138 14.11 27.93 -8.70
C SER A 138 15.60 27.58 -8.59
N ASN A 139 15.96 26.63 -7.72
CA ASN A 139 17.35 26.19 -7.59
C ASN A 139 17.85 25.42 -8.81
N HIS A 140 17.06 24.49 -9.35
CA HIS A 140 17.43 23.76 -10.58
C HIS A 140 17.55 24.70 -11.78
N SER A 141 16.64 25.67 -11.93
CA SER A 141 16.70 26.67 -12.99
C SER A 141 17.99 27.51 -12.89
N LYS A 142 18.29 28.02 -11.68
CA LYS A 142 19.50 28.83 -11.41
C LYS A 142 20.80 28.09 -11.73
N HIS A 143 20.94 26.84 -11.33
CA HIS A 143 22.20 26.10 -11.47
C HIS A 143 22.36 25.39 -12.81
N SER A 144 21.25 25.09 -13.51
CA SER A 144 21.29 24.48 -14.85
C SER A 144 21.34 25.50 -15.99
N GLY A 145 20.92 26.76 -15.74
CA GLY A 145 20.78 27.79 -16.76
C GLY A 145 19.53 27.63 -17.65
N LYS A 146 18.66 26.65 -17.38
CA LYS A 146 17.39 26.47 -18.09
C LYS A 146 16.27 27.20 -17.36
N ASP A 147 15.45 27.96 -18.08
CA ASP A 147 14.24 28.59 -17.53
C ASP A 147 13.19 27.51 -17.27
N LEU A 148 12.84 27.29 -16.00
CA LEU A 148 11.79 26.34 -15.57
C LEU A 148 10.48 27.07 -15.21
N SER A 149 10.33 28.34 -15.60
CA SER A 149 9.07 29.07 -15.42
C SER A 149 7.97 28.55 -16.36
N TYR A 150 6.74 28.59 -15.87
CA TYR A 150 5.54 28.27 -16.61
C TYR A 150 4.85 29.55 -17.06
N ALA A 151 4.51 29.63 -18.35
CA ALA A 151 3.67 30.69 -18.89
C ALA A 151 2.20 30.25 -18.88
N ASP A 152 1.36 30.96 -18.13
CA ASP A 152 -0.08 30.73 -18.14
C ASP A 152 -0.66 31.13 -19.50
N GLU A 153 -1.24 30.15 -20.22
CA GLU A 153 -1.86 30.38 -21.53
C GLU A 153 -3.04 31.38 -21.47
N LYS A 154 -3.72 31.51 -20.33
CA LYS A 154 -4.87 32.40 -20.18
C LYS A 154 -4.45 33.83 -19.86
N THR A 155 -3.48 33.99 -18.97
CA THR A 155 -3.08 35.33 -18.46
C THR A 155 -1.81 35.87 -19.10
N GLY A 156 -1.04 35.03 -19.80
CA GLY A 156 0.27 35.35 -20.37
C GLY A 156 1.37 35.56 -19.32
N LYS A 157 1.05 35.46 -18.03
CA LYS A 157 2.00 35.69 -16.95
C LYS A 157 2.89 34.47 -16.76
N LYS A 158 4.18 34.72 -16.57
CA LYS A 158 5.16 33.70 -16.18
C LYS A 158 5.28 33.62 -14.66
N PHE A 159 5.35 32.40 -14.14
CA PHE A 159 5.63 32.13 -12.74
C PHE A 159 6.40 30.82 -12.60
N ILE A 160 7.08 30.61 -11.49
CA ILE A 160 7.66 29.30 -11.15
C ILE A 160 6.59 28.53 -10.36
N PRO A 161 6.14 27.35 -10.85
CA PRO A 161 5.13 26.57 -10.13
C PRO A 161 5.58 26.24 -8.73
N TYR A 162 4.63 26.30 -7.78
CA TYR A 162 4.86 25.78 -6.44
C TYR A 162 4.71 24.26 -6.44
N VAL A 163 5.41 23.60 -5.53
CA VAL A 163 5.40 22.15 -5.41
C VAL A 163 4.73 21.73 -4.11
N ILE A 164 3.65 20.95 -4.24
CA ILE A 164 3.07 20.18 -3.15
C ILE A 164 3.58 18.76 -3.25
N GLU A 165 4.32 18.33 -2.24
CA GLU A 165 4.91 17.00 -2.17
C GLU A 165 4.08 16.10 -1.27
N THR A 166 3.91 14.84 -1.69
CA THR A 166 3.50 13.74 -0.83
C THR A 166 4.62 12.70 -0.86
N SER A 167 5.23 12.39 0.28
CA SER A 167 6.38 11.48 0.35
C SER A 167 6.14 10.38 1.39
N ALA A 168 5.79 9.18 0.91
CA ALA A 168 5.60 8.00 1.74
C ALA A 168 6.76 7.01 1.63
N GLY A 169 7.16 6.39 2.73
CA GLY A 169 8.05 5.22 2.68
C GLY A 169 7.27 3.95 2.36
N ALA A 170 7.61 3.25 1.27
CA ALA A 170 6.95 1.99 0.89
C ALA A 170 7.16 0.90 1.96
N ASP A 171 8.39 0.78 2.46
CA ASP A 171 8.77 -0.16 3.52
C ASP A 171 8.05 0.16 4.84
N ARG A 172 8.00 1.45 5.21
CA ARG A 172 7.29 1.92 6.40
C ARG A 172 5.80 1.67 6.30
N SER A 173 5.20 1.94 5.14
CA SER A 173 3.79 1.67 4.87
C SER A 173 3.50 0.16 4.98
N THR A 174 4.39 -0.68 4.43
CA THR A 174 4.27 -2.15 4.53
C THR A 174 4.30 -2.61 5.99
N LEU A 175 5.28 -2.16 6.78
CA LEU A 175 5.36 -2.46 8.21
C LEU A 175 4.11 -1.99 8.97
N THR A 176 3.62 -0.80 8.63
CA THR A 176 2.41 -0.21 9.23
C THR A 176 1.19 -1.10 8.99
N PHE A 177 0.96 -1.53 7.76
CA PHE A 177 -0.18 -2.39 7.43
C PHE A 177 -0.08 -3.77 8.08
N LEU A 178 1.12 -4.34 8.18
CA LEU A 178 1.34 -5.60 8.89
C LEU A 178 0.99 -5.49 10.38
N ILE A 179 1.50 -4.45 11.06
CA ILE A 179 1.22 -4.22 12.48
C ILE A 179 -0.26 -3.91 12.72
N ASN A 180 -0.87 -3.09 11.87
CA ASN A 180 -2.29 -2.73 12.00
C ASN A 180 -3.21 -3.95 11.82
N ALA A 181 -2.83 -4.89 10.95
CA ALA A 181 -3.60 -6.09 10.65
C ALA A 181 -3.38 -7.24 11.64
N TYR A 182 -2.29 -7.23 12.40
CA TYR A 182 -1.91 -8.34 13.28
C TYR A 182 -2.83 -8.42 14.51
N GLU A 183 -3.40 -9.60 14.74
CA GLU A 183 -4.26 -9.89 15.89
C GLU A 183 -3.95 -11.27 16.47
N GLU A 184 -3.78 -11.33 17.80
CA GLU A 184 -3.71 -12.58 18.57
C GLU A 184 -5.04 -12.80 19.30
N ILE A 185 -5.66 -13.95 19.08
CA ILE A 185 -6.96 -14.32 19.65
C ILE A 185 -6.75 -15.48 20.63
N SER A 186 -6.91 -15.19 21.92
CA SER A 186 -6.82 -16.19 22.99
C SER A 186 -8.00 -17.16 22.93
N GLY A 187 -7.74 -18.46 23.12
CA GLY A 187 -8.77 -19.50 23.11
C GLY A 187 -9.25 -19.93 21.72
N GLY A 188 -8.59 -19.46 20.65
CA GLY A 188 -8.94 -19.77 19.27
C GLY A 188 -10.18 -19.01 18.77
N ARG A 189 -10.46 -19.12 17.46
CA ARG A 189 -11.56 -18.36 16.82
C ARG A 189 -12.83 -19.18 16.60
N THR A 190 -12.74 -20.49 16.75
CA THR A 190 -13.87 -21.41 16.50
C THR A 190 -14.75 -21.52 17.74
N THR A 191 -16.06 -21.34 17.58
CA THR A 191 -17.03 -21.44 18.68
C THR A 191 -17.64 -22.83 18.84
N THR A 192 -17.38 -23.75 17.91
CA THR A 192 -18.01 -25.07 17.82
C THR A 192 -17.18 -26.22 18.38
N THR A 193 -15.89 -26.00 18.60
CA THR A 193 -14.96 -27.01 19.12
C THR A 193 -13.99 -26.35 20.09
N GLU A 194 -13.62 -27.03 21.17
CA GLU A 194 -12.56 -26.56 22.07
C GLU A 194 -11.27 -26.30 21.29
N SER A 195 -10.69 -25.11 21.46
CA SER A 195 -9.44 -24.79 20.81
C SER A 195 -8.31 -25.60 21.43
N ILE A 196 -7.64 -26.39 20.58
CA ILE A 196 -6.45 -27.17 20.96
C ILE A 196 -5.26 -26.24 21.28
N LYS A 197 -5.32 -24.95 20.91
CA LYS A 197 -4.26 -23.96 21.15
C LYS A 197 -4.74 -22.82 22.04
N GLU A 198 -3.83 -22.33 22.87
CA GLU A 198 -4.04 -21.16 23.73
C GLU A 198 -4.23 -19.86 22.92
N LYS A 199 -3.61 -19.75 21.74
CA LYS A 199 -3.69 -18.56 20.87
C LYS A 199 -3.77 -18.92 19.39
N GLU A 200 -4.52 -18.12 18.65
CA GLU A 200 -4.62 -18.15 17.19
C GLU A 200 -4.26 -16.77 16.62
N VAL A 201 -3.40 -16.74 15.61
CA VAL A 201 -2.97 -15.50 14.95
C VAL A 201 -3.76 -15.33 13.67
N VAL A 202 -4.25 -14.11 13.43
CA VAL A 202 -4.85 -13.73 12.15
C VAL A 202 -4.27 -12.40 11.70
N LEU A 203 -3.96 -12.32 10.41
CA LEU A 203 -3.54 -11.09 9.78
C LEU A 203 -4.70 -10.50 8.98
N ARG A 204 -5.41 -9.53 9.56
CA ARG A 204 -6.57 -8.88 8.96
C ARG A 204 -6.18 -7.80 7.94
N LEU A 205 -5.33 -8.16 6.98
CA LEU A 205 -4.99 -7.26 5.88
C LEU A 205 -6.26 -6.88 5.12
N ASN A 206 -6.34 -5.63 4.70
CA ASN A 206 -7.33 -5.22 3.72
C ASN A 206 -7.20 -6.11 2.48
N LYS A 207 -8.34 -6.53 1.91
CA LYS A 207 -8.38 -7.46 0.77
C LYS A 207 -7.53 -6.98 -0.41
N LYS A 208 -7.41 -5.66 -0.60
CA LYS A 208 -6.55 -5.05 -1.64
C LYS A 208 -5.06 -5.30 -1.39
N LEU A 209 -4.64 -5.39 -0.14
CA LEU A 209 -3.24 -5.59 0.28
C LEU A 209 -2.85 -7.05 0.50
N SER A 210 -3.80 -7.96 0.68
CA SER A 210 -3.47 -9.39 0.90
C SER A 210 -2.61 -9.96 -0.24
N PRO A 211 -1.46 -10.61 0.05
CA PRO A 211 -0.57 -11.13 -1.00
C PRO A 211 -1.19 -12.30 -1.77
N VAL A 212 -1.96 -13.14 -1.06
CA VAL A 212 -2.79 -14.19 -1.64
C VAL A 212 -4.25 -13.77 -1.45
N LYS A 213 -5.02 -13.70 -2.53
CA LYS A 213 -6.45 -13.36 -2.48
C LYS A 213 -7.31 -14.60 -2.18
N VAL A 214 -6.92 -15.74 -2.75
CA VAL A 214 -7.71 -16.97 -2.70
C VAL A 214 -6.81 -18.19 -2.53
N ALA A 215 -7.06 -19.02 -1.53
CA ALA A 215 -6.43 -20.33 -1.41
C ALA A 215 -7.38 -21.43 -1.88
N ILE A 216 -6.90 -22.40 -2.65
CA ILE A 216 -7.70 -23.52 -3.17
C ILE A 216 -7.16 -24.81 -2.55
N LEU A 217 -7.99 -25.48 -1.75
CA LEU A 217 -7.58 -26.50 -0.78
C LEU A 217 -8.38 -27.80 -0.99
N PRO A 218 -7.75 -28.97 -1.18
CA PRO A 218 -8.48 -30.23 -1.18
C PRO A 218 -8.81 -30.66 0.26
N LEU A 219 -9.99 -31.21 0.54
CA LEU A 219 -10.33 -31.69 1.90
C LEU A 219 -9.34 -32.76 2.39
N SER A 220 -8.94 -33.67 1.50
CA SER A 220 -7.93 -34.70 1.76
C SER A 220 -6.98 -34.86 0.57
N LYS A 221 -5.86 -35.58 0.75
CA LYS A 221 -4.85 -35.81 -0.29
C LYS A 221 -5.22 -36.90 -1.30
N LYS A 222 -6.47 -37.36 -1.34
CA LYS A 222 -6.89 -38.36 -2.32
C LYS A 222 -6.81 -37.78 -3.73
N GLU A 223 -6.41 -38.62 -4.67
CA GLU A 223 -6.11 -38.18 -6.04
C GLU A 223 -7.34 -37.56 -6.71
N GLU A 224 -8.54 -38.10 -6.51
CA GLU A 224 -9.76 -37.52 -7.09
C GLU A 224 -10.01 -36.08 -6.64
N LEU A 225 -9.78 -35.77 -5.35
CA LEU A 225 -9.93 -34.42 -4.82
C LEU A 225 -8.79 -33.52 -5.26
N ALA A 226 -7.55 -34.01 -5.21
CA ALA A 226 -6.38 -33.24 -5.63
C ALA A 226 -6.52 -32.82 -7.11
N LYS A 227 -6.97 -33.73 -7.98
CA LYS A 227 -7.24 -33.43 -9.39
C LYS A 227 -8.31 -32.33 -9.53
N LYS A 228 -9.49 -32.49 -8.92
CA LYS A 228 -10.56 -31.50 -9.00
C LYS A 228 -10.17 -30.13 -8.41
N THR A 229 -9.30 -30.15 -7.40
CA THR A 229 -8.76 -28.94 -6.78
C THR A 229 -7.78 -28.23 -7.70
N ARG A 230 -6.90 -28.95 -8.39
CA ARG A 230 -6.02 -28.38 -9.42
C ARG A 230 -6.82 -27.76 -10.57
N GLU A 231 -7.86 -28.44 -11.05
CA GLU A 231 -8.79 -27.89 -12.06
C GLU A 231 -9.45 -26.58 -11.58
N THR A 232 -9.92 -26.55 -10.32
CA THR A 232 -10.52 -25.35 -9.73
C THR A 232 -9.48 -24.24 -9.55
N PHE A 233 -8.25 -24.58 -9.17
CA PHE A 233 -7.15 -23.63 -9.06
C PHE A 233 -6.78 -23.02 -10.42
N ASP A 234 -6.73 -23.84 -11.47
CA ASP A 234 -6.44 -23.38 -12.83
C ASP A 234 -7.48 -22.37 -13.34
N LEU A 235 -8.75 -22.54 -12.95
CA LEU A 235 -9.82 -21.57 -13.24
C LEU A 235 -9.61 -20.22 -12.51
N ILE A 236 -9.22 -20.27 -11.24
CA ILE A 236 -9.15 -19.08 -10.37
C ILE A 236 -7.86 -18.28 -10.57
N LYS A 237 -6.72 -18.95 -10.82
CA LYS A 237 -5.41 -18.31 -10.94
C LYS A 237 -5.29 -17.34 -12.12
N VAL A 238 -6.17 -17.44 -13.10
CA VAL A 238 -6.22 -16.52 -14.25
C VAL A 238 -6.61 -15.10 -13.83
N LYS A 239 -7.40 -14.96 -12.76
CA LYS A 239 -7.94 -13.66 -12.34
C LYS A 239 -7.42 -13.18 -10.98
N PHE A 240 -6.93 -14.09 -10.15
CA PHE A 240 -6.57 -13.78 -8.76
C PHE A 240 -5.21 -14.38 -8.39
N GLU A 241 -4.44 -13.60 -7.64
CA GLU A 241 -3.29 -14.12 -6.89
C GLU A 241 -3.79 -15.20 -5.94
N SER A 242 -3.49 -16.45 -6.29
CA SER A 242 -4.07 -17.61 -5.63
C SER A 242 -3.01 -18.67 -5.37
N GLN A 243 -3.30 -19.52 -4.38
CA GLN A 243 -2.38 -20.55 -3.95
C GLN A 243 -3.10 -21.90 -3.82
N TYR A 244 -2.46 -22.96 -4.32
CA TYR A 244 -2.84 -24.34 -4.07
C TYR A 244 -2.10 -24.87 -2.83
N ASP A 245 -2.81 -25.54 -1.92
CA ASP A 245 -2.19 -26.12 -0.73
C ASP A 245 -2.90 -27.41 -0.25
N GLU A 246 -2.17 -28.53 -0.35
CA GLU A 246 -2.63 -29.87 0.07
C GLU A 246 -1.93 -30.38 1.35
N THR A 247 -1.09 -29.56 1.99
CA THR A 247 -0.20 -30.05 3.06
C THR A 247 -0.82 -29.88 4.45
N GLY A 248 -1.15 -31.02 5.07
CA GLY A 248 -1.69 -31.11 6.43
C GLY A 248 -3.22 -31.20 6.44
N SER A 249 -3.81 -31.20 7.63
CA SER A 249 -5.27 -31.19 7.75
C SER A 249 -5.86 -29.88 7.22
N ILE A 250 -7.14 -29.89 6.84
CA ILE A 250 -7.82 -28.68 6.34
C ILE A 250 -7.74 -27.52 7.35
N GLY A 251 -7.92 -27.78 8.64
CA GLY A 251 -7.78 -26.78 9.70
C GLY A 251 -6.35 -26.23 9.85
N LYS A 252 -5.31 -27.02 9.58
CA LYS A 252 -3.92 -26.50 9.55
C LYS A 252 -3.71 -25.54 8.37
N ARG A 253 -4.35 -25.80 7.23
CA ARG A 253 -4.25 -24.97 6.03
C ARG A 253 -5.02 -23.66 6.18
N TYR A 254 -6.25 -23.71 6.70
CA TYR A 254 -6.98 -22.49 7.05
C TYR A 254 -6.17 -21.57 7.98
N ARG A 255 -5.55 -22.12 9.03
CA ARG A 255 -4.72 -21.33 9.95
C ARG A 255 -3.52 -20.69 9.26
N ARG A 256 -2.80 -21.44 8.41
CA ARG A 256 -1.67 -20.88 7.64
C ARG A 256 -2.12 -19.69 6.78
N HIS A 257 -3.30 -19.82 6.16
CA HIS A 257 -3.87 -18.77 5.32
C HIS A 257 -4.40 -17.57 6.12
N ASP A 258 -4.95 -17.81 7.32
CA ASP A 258 -5.33 -16.75 8.26
C ASP A 258 -4.09 -15.97 8.75
N GLU A 259 -2.98 -16.67 9.05
CA GLU A 259 -1.70 -16.08 9.48
C GLU A 259 -1.05 -15.18 8.42
N ILE A 260 -1.22 -15.49 7.13
CA ILE A 260 -0.72 -14.65 6.01
C ILE A 260 -1.78 -13.71 5.44
N GLY A 261 -2.98 -13.68 6.05
CA GLY A 261 -4.05 -12.75 5.72
C GLY A 261 -4.75 -13.00 4.39
N THR A 262 -4.83 -14.25 3.93
CA THR A 262 -5.60 -14.65 2.75
C THR A 262 -7.09 -14.45 3.01
N PRO A 263 -7.82 -13.62 2.23
CA PRO A 263 -9.23 -13.32 2.49
C PRO A 263 -10.17 -14.52 2.36
N TYR A 264 -9.96 -15.39 1.37
CA TYR A 264 -10.87 -16.50 1.09
C TYR A 264 -10.12 -17.82 0.89
N CYS A 265 -10.61 -18.88 1.56
CA CYS A 265 -10.15 -20.25 1.34
C CYS A 265 -11.30 -21.05 0.72
N VAL A 266 -11.06 -21.62 -0.46
CA VAL A 266 -12.01 -22.46 -1.18
C VAL A 266 -11.61 -23.92 -0.96
N THR A 267 -12.54 -24.70 -0.44
CA THR A 267 -12.33 -26.11 -0.15
C THR A 267 -13.11 -26.98 -1.13
N VAL A 268 -12.39 -27.95 -1.71
CA VAL A 268 -12.94 -29.01 -2.56
C VAL A 268 -13.08 -30.27 -1.71
N ASP A 269 -14.31 -30.70 -1.48
CA ASP A 269 -14.66 -31.86 -0.67
C ASP A 269 -15.22 -33.02 -1.52
N PHE A 270 -15.60 -34.12 -0.88
CA PHE A 270 -16.15 -35.27 -1.60
C PHE A 270 -17.48 -34.95 -2.27
N GLU A 271 -18.32 -34.13 -1.65
CA GLU A 271 -19.59 -33.68 -2.24
C GLU A 271 -19.34 -32.86 -3.52
N THR A 272 -18.22 -32.12 -3.60
CA THR A 272 -17.83 -31.38 -4.82
C THR A 272 -17.75 -32.27 -6.06
N LEU A 273 -17.38 -33.54 -5.90
CA LEU A 273 -17.29 -34.48 -7.01
C LEU A 273 -18.67 -34.85 -7.57
N GLU A 274 -19.72 -34.70 -6.77
CA GLU A 274 -21.11 -35.01 -7.12
C GLU A 274 -21.85 -33.75 -7.61
N ASP A 275 -21.74 -32.64 -6.87
CA ASP A 275 -22.55 -31.44 -7.09
C ASP A 275 -21.84 -30.30 -7.84
N ASN A 276 -20.54 -30.44 -8.12
CA ASN A 276 -19.68 -29.40 -8.70
C ASN A 276 -19.76 -28.05 -7.96
N ALA A 277 -19.89 -28.09 -6.63
CA ALA A 277 -19.84 -26.93 -5.76
C ALA A 277 -18.71 -27.04 -4.72
N VAL A 278 -18.18 -25.89 -4.33
CA VAL A 278 -17.06 -25.76 -3.39
C VAL A 278 -17.45 -24.91 -2.21
N THR A 279 -16.79 -25.12 -1.08
CA THR A 279 -17.04 -24.36 0.13
C THR A 279 -16.08 -23.18 0.22
N VAL A 280 -16.58 -21.95 0.20
CA VAL A 280 -15.78 -20.73 0.36
C VAL A 280 -15.84 -20.25 1.80
N ARG A 281 -14.70 -20.27 2.49
CA ARG A 281 -14.53 -19.75 3.86
C ARG A 281 -13.99 -18.32 3.83
N ASP A 282 -14.68 -17.42 4.51
CA ASP A 282 -14.24 -16.04 4.75
C ASP A 282 -13.26 -15.96 5.93
N ARG A 283 -12.11 -15.30 5.75
CA ARG A 283 -11.08 -15.16 6.80
C ARG A 283 -11.61 -14.48 8.04
N ASP A 284 -12.37 -13.41 7.89
CA ASP A 284 -12.68 -12.50 9.00
C ASP A 284 -13.82 -13.02 9.87
N THR A 285 -14.86 -13.53 9.21
CA THR A 285 -16.08 -14.04 9.83
C THR A 285 -16.08 -15.55 10.06
N MET A 286 -15.17 -16.27 9.40
CA MET A 286 -15.11 -17.74 9.38
C MET A 286 -16.34 -18.44 8.80
N LYS A 287 -17.29 -17.68 8.25
CA LYS A 287 -18.49 -18.22 7.60
C LYS A 287 -18.09 -18.99 6.35
N GLN A 288 -18.82 -20.07 6.10
CA GLN A 288 -18.64 -20.96 4.97
C GLN A 288 -19.88 -20.91 4.08
N GLU A 289 -19.68 -20.69 2.79
CA GLU A 289 -20.76 -20.62 1.79
C GLU A 289 -20.48 -21.65 0.69
N ARG A 290 -21.46 -22.50 0.35
CA ARG A 290 -21.32 -23.50 -0.72
C ARG A 290 -21.69 -22.88 -2.07
N ILE A 291 -20.72 -22.75 -2.98
CA ILE A 291 -20.83 -22.02 -4.24
C ILE A 291 -20.53 -22.96 -5.41
N LYS A 292 -21.36 -22.93 -6.46
CA LYS A 292 -21.09 -23.71 -7.68
C LYS A 292 -19.81 -23.24 -8.36
N ILE A 293 -18.96 -24.15 -8.81
CA ILE A 293 -17.66 -23.82 -9.43
C ILE A 293 -17.83 -22.84 -10.60
N LYS A 294 -18.90 -22.99 -11.40
CA LYS A 294 -19.22 -22.08 -12.51
C LYS A 294 -19.47 -20.62 -12.11
N GLU A 295 -19.91 -20.37 -10.87
CA GLU A 295 -20.23 -19.04 -10.33
C GLU A 295 -19.09 -18.49 -9.46
N LEU A 296 -18.07 -19.31 -9.15
CA LEU A 296 -17.02 -19.02 -8.19
C LEU A 296 -16.22 -17.76 -8.53
N THR A 297 -15.82 -17.60 -9.80
CA THR A 297 -15.01 -16.45 -10.24
C THR A 297 -15.76 -15.13 -10.08
N GLU A 298 -17.05 -15.10 -10.40
CA GLU A 298 -17.89 -13.91 -10.25
C GLU A 298 -18.14 -13.60 -8.77
N TYR A 299 -18.47 -14.63 -7.98
CA TYR A 299 -18.66 -14.52 -6.54
C TYR A 299 -17.43 -13.92 -5.85
N LEU A 300 -16.23 -14.45 -6.13
CA LEU A 300 -14.97 -13.94 -5.58
C LEU A 300 -14.67 -12.51 -6.04
N SER A 301 -14.98 -12.16 -7.29
CA SER A 301 -14.78 -10.80 -7.81
C SER A 301 -15.61 -9.78 -7.03
N LYS A 302 -16.89 -10.09 -6.75
CA LYS A 302 -17.77 -9.25 -5.95
C LYS A 302 -17.28 -9.13 -4.51
N LYS A 303 -16.87 -10.25 -3.91
CA LYS A 303 -16.40 -10.30 -2.52
C LYS A 303 -15.04 -9.63 -2.29
N LEU A 304 -14.18 -9.56 -3.31
CA LEU A 304 -12.86 -8.90 -3.25
C LEU A 304 -12.89 -7.41 -3.65
N SER A 305 -13.92 -6.97 -4.37
CA SER A 305 -14.10 -5.55 -4.73
C SER A 305 -14.79 -4.72 -3.64
N GLN A 306 -15.46 -5.39 -2.70
CA GLN A 306 -16.01 -4.83 -1.45
C GLN A 306 -14.92 -4.67 -0.39
#